data_AF-A0A518BEL1-F1
#
_entry.id   AF-A0A518BEL1-F1
#
_cell.length_a   1.000
_cell.length_b   1.000
_cell.length_c   1.000
_cell.angle_alpha   90.00
_cell.angle_beta   90.00
_cell.angle_gamma   90.00
#
_symmetry.space_group_name_H-M   'P 1'
#
loop_
_entity.id
_entity.type
_entity.pdbx_description
1 polymer ?
#
loop_
_entity_poly.entity_id
_entity_poly.type
_entity_poly.pdbx_seq_one_letter_code
_entity_poly.pdbx_strand_id
1 'polypeptide(L)'
;MMHLQRSTSSKPNEDFVEAKRAVATVKRAGAKKGDRMQDNVAWCQAQPDHDGGHLLLLGGTDTISLRIRIAQSHARSTLTPGNWSHVALMPGKLYKNAGKTPLFHVPVAGSATSQAIDNNGVVEARLEDFADRKAYPNIALIRLPVAQSELRAAIKTFSHDRGLIDALDLVVTWLAFSWGVGASPNPLLHEVGVPSAVFAEHVVGSSGFELTPGLASRSSCPEAIWQSARYWYKFHTQATEQGERLSGTWNLEHYMDGVLRVAPGS
;
A
#
# COMPACT_ATOMS: atom_id res chain seq x y z
N MET A 1 7.46 -15.17 -14.33
CA MET A 1 6.01 -15.40 -14.08
C MET A 1 5.80 -15.38 -12.58
N MET A 2 5.12 -14.35 -12.06
CA MET A 2 4.98 -14.06 -10.63
C MET A 2 4.07 -15.10 -9.96
N HIS A 3 4.62 -16.28 -9.65
CA HIS A 3 3.89 -17.33 -8.98
C HIS A 3 3.91 -17.09 -7.46
N LEU A 4 2.92 -16.36 -6.95
CA LEU A 4 2.47 -16.47 -5.54
C LEU A 4 1.88 -17.87 -5.23
N GLN A 5 2.18 -18.89 -6.05
CA GLN A 5 1.66 -20.25 -5.97
C GLN A 5 2.36 -21.02 -4.85
N ARG A 6 1.88 -20.78 -3.63
CA ARG A 6 1.58 -21.79 -2.58
C ARG A 6 1.53 -21.05 -1.25
N SER A 7 0.39 -20.38 -1.02
CA SER A 7 0.03 -19.96 0.32
C SER A 7 0.18 -21.12 1.31
N THR A 8 0.75 -20.85 2.48
CA THR A 8 0.86 -21.81 3.59
C THR A 8 -0.47 -22.01 4.33
N SER A 9 -1.51 -21.23 3.99
CA SER A 9 -2.84 -21.30 4.59
C SER A 9 -3.98 -21.13 3.57
N SER A 10 -5.01 -21.97 3.67
CA SER A 10 -6.27 -21.81 2.93
C SER A 10 -7.23 -20.83 3.60
N LYS A 11 -6.99 -20.46 4.86
CA LYS A 11 -7.75 -19.47 5.63
C LYS A 11 -6.97 -18.16 5.76
N PRO A 12 -7.62 -16.99 5.63
CA PRO A 12 -6.97 -15.71 5.89
C PRO A 12 -6.57 -15.59 7.37
N ASN A 13 -5.58 -14.75 7.64
CA ASN A 13 -5.13 -14.37 8.98
C ASN A 13 -6.30 -13.77 9.77
N GLU A 14 -6.57 -14.33 10.95
CA GLU A 14 -7.64 -13.89 11.85
C GLU A 14 -7.36 -12.52 12.48
N ASP A 15 -6.08 -12.13 12.54
CA ASP A 15 -5.62 -10.83 13.04
C ASP A 15 -5.88 -9.68 12.04
N PHE A 16 -6.50 -9.99 10.89
CA PHE A 16 -6.92 -9.01 9.88
C PHE A 16 -8.44 -8.86 9.86
N VAL A 17 -8.92 -7.73 10.37
CA VAL A 17 -10.36 -7.48 10.57
C VAL A 17 -10.86 -6.38 9.63
N GLU A 18 -12.02 -6.59 9.03
CA GLU A 18 -12.71 -5.52 8.30
C GLU A 18 -13.27 -4.49 9.29
N ALA A 19 -12.83 -3.24 9.19
CA ALA A 19 -13.29 -2.13 10.01
C ALA A 19 -14.06 -1.14 9.12
N LYS A 20 -15.39 -1.25 9.09
CA LYS A 20 -16.23 -0.35 8.28
C LYS A 20 -16.16 1.08 8.81
N ARG A 21 -16.14 2.05 7.90
CA ARG A 21 -16.20 3.47 8.26
C ARG A 21 -17.51 3.81 8.97
N ALA A 22 -17.38 4.61 10.03
CA ALA A 22 -18.53 5.14 10.74
C ALA A 22 -19.24 6.23 9.91
N VAL A 23 -20.53 6.40 10.18
CA VAL A 23 -21.27 7.59 9.76
C VAL A 23 -20.94 8.70 10.75
N ALA A 24 -20.42 9.82 10.25
CA ALA A 24 -20.18 11.05 10.99
C ALA A 24 -21.44 11.48 11.75
N THR A 25 -21.28 11.65 13.05
CA THR A 25 -22.35 11.92 14.03
C THR A 25 -22.93 13.33 13.89
N VAL A 26 -22.22 14.27 13.26
CA VAL A 26 -22.63 15.67 13.15
C VAL A 26 -23.36 15.93 11.82
N LYS A 27 -24.64 16.28 11.90
CA LYS A 27 -25.43 16.76 10.75
C LYS A 27 -24.98 18.18 10.36
N ARG A 28 -24.17 18.33 9.31
CA ARG A 28 -24.11 19.61 8.59
C ARG A 28 -25.39 19.78 7.77
N ALA A 29 -26.06 20.93 7.92
CA ALA A 29 -27.21 21.27 7.09
C ALA A 29 -26.80 21.23 5.61
N GLY A 30 -27.54 20.48 4.78
CA GLY A 30 -27.23 20.29 3.35
C GLY A 30 -26.28 19.14 3.00
N ALA A 31 -25.71 18.40 3.96
CA ALA A 31 -24.81 17.28 3.67
C ALA A 31 -25.56 16.09 3.05
N LYS A 32 -25.13 15.65 1.85
CA LYS A 32 -25.62 14.43 1.19
C LYS A 32 -25.16 13.20 2.00
N LYS A 33 -25.88 12.07 1.87
CA LYS A 33 -25.63 10.83 2.65
C LYS A 33 -24.16 10.35 2.60
N GLY A 34 -23.45 10.60 1.50
CA GLY A 34 -22.03 10.25 1.33
C GLY A 34 -21.03 11.22 1.98
N ASP A 35 -21.39 12.48 2.20
CA ASP A 35 -20.52 13.47 2.87
C ASP A 35 -20.54 13.32 4.41
N ARG A 36 -21.33 12.36 4.90
CA ARG A 36 -21.44 12.00 6.31
C ARG A 36 -20.63 10.77 6.64
N MET A 37 -19.73 10.28 5.80
CA MET A 37 -18.88 9.16 6.20
C MET A 37 -17.53 9.67 6.67
N GLN A 38 -16.98 8.96 7.66
CA GLN A 38 -15.64 9.18 8.19
C GLN A 38 -14.62 9.25 7.04
N ASP A 39 -13.67 10.18 7.12
CA ASP A 39 -12.57 10.27 6.16
C ASP A 39 -11.46 9.25 6.49
N ASN A 40 -10.34 9.27 5.76
CA ASN A 40 -9.24 8.33 6.01
C ASN A 40 -8.48 8.60 7.30
N VAL A 41 -8.32 9.89 7.69
CA VAL A 41 -7.61 10.26 8.92
C VAL A 41 -8.36 9.76 10.14
N ALA A 42 -9.66 10.08 10.21
CA ALA A 42 -10.50 9.65 11.31
C ALA A 42 -10.63 8.13 11.35
N TRP A 43 -10.65 7.46 10.19
CA TRP A 43 -10.68 5.99 10.14
C TRP A 43 -9.42 5.38 10.75
N CYS A 44 -8.23 5.88 10.39
CA CYS A 44 -6.96 5.42 10.97
C CYS A 44 -6.90 5.69 12.49
N GLN A 45 -7.38 6.85 12.94
CA GLN A 45 -7.40 7.22 14.36
C GLN A 45 -8.31 6.32 15.22
N ALA A 46 -9.33 5.72 14.62
CA ALA A 46 -10.22 4.79 15.33
C ALA A 46 -9.63 3.38 15.49
N GLN A 47 -8.48 3.10 14.89
CA GLN A 47 -7.82 1.80 15.00
C GLN A 47 -7.07 1.71 16.34
N PRO A 48 -6.92 0.50 16.92
CA PRO A 48 -6.16 0.34 18.15
C PRO A 48 -4.74 0.93 18.04
N ASP A 49 -4.18 1.45 19.13
CA ASP A 49 -2.80 1.96 19.10
C ASP A 49 -1.79 0.82 18.87
N HIS A 50 -0.64 1.16 18.29
CA HIS A 50 0.50 0.27 18.09
C HIS A 50 1.77 1.11 18.11
N ASP A 51 2.75 0.70 18.91
CA ASP A 51 4.00 1.46 19.08
C ASP A 51 5.02 1.20 17.96
N GLY A 52 4.86 0.09 17.20
CA GLY A 52 5.71 -0.25 16.06
C GLY A 52 5.34 0.48 14.77
N GLY A 53 5.99 0.07 13.68
CA GLY A 53 5.71 0.59 12.34
C GLY A 53 4.34 0.20 11.81
N HIS A 54 3.87 0.92 10.81
CA HIS A 54 2.68 0.54 10.04
C HIS A 54 2.88 0.70 8.55
N LEU A 55 2.14 -0.11 7.77
CA LEU A 55 1.90 0.14 6.35
C LEU A 55 0.47 0.63 6.16
N LEU A 56 0.33 1.73 5.44
CA LEU A 56 -0.94 2.22 4.93
C LEU A 56 -1.07 1.82 3.47
N LEU A 57 -1.98 0.89 3.17
CA LEU A 57 -2.33 0.54 1.80
C LEU A 57 -3.53 1.36 1.36
N LEU A 58 -3.45 1.93 0.16
CA LEU A 58 -4.48 2.78 -0.41
C LEU A 58 -4.86 2.26 -1.80
N GLY A 59 -6.16 2.25 -2.10
CA GLY A 59 -6.66 1.99 -3.45
C GLY A 59 -7.33 3.24 -4.00
N GLY A 60 -6.59 3.96 -4.85
CA GLY A 60 -7.06 5.19 -5.47
C GLY A 60 -8.07 4.98 -6.61
N THR A 61 -8.73 6.06 -7.02
CA THR A 61 -9.71 6.11 -8.11
C THR A 61 -9.21 6.83 -9.37
N ASP A 62 -8.08 7.51 -9.30
CA ASP A 62 -7.47 8.18 -10.46
C ASP A 62 -6.97 7.18 -11.51
N THR A 63 -6.67 7.67 -12.71
CA THR A 63 -6.27 6.83 -13.85
C THR A 63 -4.99 6.02 -13.58
N ILE A 64 -4.03 6.60 -12.87
CA ILE A 64 -2.75 5.93 -12.54
C ILE A 64 -3.03 4.82 -11.53
N SER A 65 -3.77 5.12 -10.47
CA SER A 65 -4.21 4.12 -9.48
C SER A 65 -4.99 2.96 -10.12
N LEU A 66 -5.90 3.27 -11.05
CA LEU A 66 -6.66 2.26 -11.80
C LEU A 66 -5.73 1.33 -12.60
N ARG A 67 -4.78 1.89 -13.36
CA ARG A 67 -3.86 1.09 -14.17
C ARG A 67 -2.92 0.22 -13.32
N ILE A 68 -2.43 0.76 -12.20
CA ILE A 68 -1.63 -0.02 -11.24
C ILE A 68 -2.44 -1.19 -10.68
N ARG A 69 -3.71 -0.98 -10.34
CA ARG A 69 -4.59 -2.06 -9.87
C ARG A 69 -4.85 -3.12 -10.94
N ILE A 70 -5.08 -2.72 -12.19
CA ILE A 70 -5.24 -3.66 -13.32
C ILE A 70 -3.97 -4.48 -13.51
N ALA A 71 -2.80 -3.84 -13.51
CA ALA A 71 -1.50 -4.50 -13.67
C ALA A 71 -1.25 -5.62 -12.65
N GLN A 72 -1.77 -5.44 -11.44
CA GLN A 72 -1.63 -6.39 -10.33
C GLN A 72 -2.62 -7.56 -10.36
N SER A 73 -3.50 -7.66 -11.37
CA SER A 73 -4.49 -8.75 -11.45
C SER A 73 -3.87 -10.15 -11.39
N HIS A 74 -2.65 -10.30 -11.93
CA HIS A 74 -1.88 -11.55 -11.90
C HIS A 74 -1.42 -11.96 -10.49
N ALA A 75 -1.40 -11.04 -9.52
CA ALA A 75 -1.13 -11.37 -8.13
C ALA A 75 -2.35 -12.02 -7.43
N ARG A 76 -3.53 -11.99 -8.05
CA ARG A 76 -4.76 -12.56 -7.51
C ARG A 76 -5.14 -13.84 -8.26
N SER A 77 -5.62 -14.84 -7.52
CA SER A 77 -6.14 -16.08 -8.11
C SER A 77 -7.40 -15.86 -8.96
N THR A 78 -8.14 -14.78 -8.71
CA THR A 78 -9.36 -14.40 -9.43
C THR A 78 -9.10 -13.63 -10.72
N LEU A 79 -7.85 -13.21 -10.98
CA LEU A 79 -7.48 -12.30 -12.08
C LEU A 79 -8.27 -10.98 -12.11
N THR A 80 -8.94 -10.62 -11.01
CA THR A 80 -9.60 -9.32 -10.87
C THR A 80 -8.56 -8.26 -10.52
N PRO A 81 -8.78 -6.97 -10.85
CA PRO A 81 -7.85 -5.91 -10.48
C PRO A 81 -7.55 -5.92 -8.98
N GLY A 82 -6.34 -5.51 -8.61
CA GLY A 82 -5.94 -5.31 -7.22
C GLY A 82 -6.85 -4.32 -6.49
N ASN A 83 -6.93 -4.47 -5.18
CA ASN A 83 -7.66 -3.54 -4.32
C ASN A 83 -6.83 -2.29 -4.00
N TRP A 84 -5.50 -2.42 -4.11
CA TRP A 84 -4.51 -1.45 -3.64
C TRP A 84 -3.67 -0.94 -4.81
N SER A 85 -3.47 0.38 -4.89
CA SER A 85 -2.59 1.02 -5.87
C SER A 85 -1.32 1.60 -5.23
N HIS A 86 -1.30 1.79 -3.92
CA HIS A 86 -0.22 2.49 -3.25
C HIS A 86 0.04 1.96 -1.84
N VAL A 87 1.29 2.07 -1.38
CA VAL A 87 1.70 1.78 0.00
C VAL A 87 2.45 2.99 0.56
N ALA A 88 2.16 3.36 1.81
CA ALA A 88 2.97 4.31 2.55
C ALA A 88 3.40 3.71 3.88
N LEU A 89 4.64 3.99 4.28
CA LEU A 89 5.24 3.52 5.52
C LEU A 89 5.11 4.60 6.60
N MET A 90 4.58 4.23 7.75
CA MET A 90 4.47 5.08 8.93
C MET A 90 5.43 4.54 10.00
N PRO A 91 6.60 5.19 10.22
CA PRO A 91 7.57 4.73 11.20
C PRO A 91 7.14 5.16 12.61
N GLY A 92 6.27 4.36 13.21
CA GLY A 92 5.78 4.50 14.57
C GLY A 92 4.27 4.69 14.65
N LYS A 93 3.82 5.14 15.83
CA LYS A 93 2.42 5.39 16.15
C LYS A 93 1.85 6.65 15.51
N LEU A 94 0.52 6.69 15.43
CA LEU A 94 -0.21 7.89 15.05
C LEU A 94 0.06 9.02 16.04
N TYR A 95 0.17 10.23 15.52
CA TYR A 95 0.23 11.42 16.36
C TYR A 95 -1.13 11.72 16.99
N LYS A 96 -1.14 12.43 18.12
CA LYS A 96 -2.40 12.93 18.75
C LYS A 96 -3.26 13.69 17.75
N ASN A 97 -2.63 14.49 16.89
CA ASN A 97 -3.25 15.00 15.67
C ASN A 97 -2.92 14.04 14.52
N ALA A 98 -3.79 13.04 14.33
CA ALA A 98 -3.56 11.95 13.39
C ALA A 98 -3.24 12.44 11.97
N GLY A 99 -3.88 13.54 11.52
CA GLY A 99 -3.64 14.11 10.19
C GLY A 99 -2.21 14.58 9.94
N LYS A 100 -1.49 14.97 10.99
CA LYS A 100 -0.07 15.40 10.91
C LYS A 100 0.93 14.26 11.03
N THR A 101 0.47 13.02 11.13
CA THR A 101 1.36 11.86 11.23
C THR A 101 2.15 11.71 9.92
N PRO A 102 3.49 11.62 9.98
CA PRO A 102 4.33 11.51 8.79
C PRO A 102 4.23 10.13 8.17
N LEU A 103 4.23 10.10 6.84
CA LEU A 103 4.20 8.92 6.00
C LEU A 103 5.34 9.03 4.98
N PHE A 104 6.03 7.92 4.71
CA PHE A 104 7.10 7.86 3.72
C PHE A 104 6.69 6.93 2.59
N HIS A 105 6.87 7.36 1.35
CA HIS A 105 6.56 6.54 0.18
C HIS A 105 7.30 7.02 -1.05
N VAL A 106 7.31 6.20 -2.10
CA VAL A 106 7.77 6.57 -3.44
C VAL A 106 6.56 6.67 -4.35
N PRO A 107 6.02 7.88 -4.63
CA PRO A 107 4.85 8.04 -5.48
C PRO A 107 5.20 7.82 -6.96
N VAL A 108 4.30 7.16 -7.71
CA VAL A 108 4.41 7.10 -9.18
C VAL A 108 4.14 8.47 -9.80
N ALA A 109 3.18 9.22 -9.25
CA ALA A 109 2.84 10.56 -9.74
C ALA A 109 2.51 11.50 -8.57
N GLY A 110 2.72 12.80 -8.78
CA GLY A 110 2.46 13.84 -7.79
C GLY A 110 3.42 15.04 -7.92
N SER A 111 3.20 16.07 -7.12
CA SER A 111 3.94 17.34 -7.15
C SER A 111 5.31 17.32 -6.45
N ALA A 112 5.74 16.18 -5.90
CA ALA A 112 7.02 16.08 -5.21
C ALA A 112 8.13 15.74 -6.21
N THR A 113 8.67 16.75 -6.90
CA THR A 113 9.60 16.49 -8.03
C THR A 113 11.03 17.01 -7.85
N SER A 114 11.31 17.95 -6.95
CA SER A 114 12.71 18.33 -6.66
C SER A 114 13.30 17.49 -5.53
N GLN A 115 12.66 17.47 -4.36
CA GLN A 115 13.14 16.71 -3.19
C GLN A 115 13.15 15.20 -3.40
N ALA A 116 12.28 14.68 -4.26
CA ALA A 116 12.26 13.25 -4.57
C ALA A 116 13.51 12.82 -5.35
N ILE A 117 14.08 13.68 -6.20
CA ILE A 117 15.28 13.33 -6.99
C ILE A 117 16.48 13.10 -6.07
N ASP A 118 16.66 13.97 -5.09
CA ASP A 118 17.77 13.92 -4.15
C ASP A 118 17.66 12.75 -3.15
N ASN A 119 16.44 12.22 -2.94
CA ASN A 119 16.14 11.20 -1.94
C ASN A 119 15.72 9.86 -2.55
N ASN A 120 16.26 9.49 -3.73
CA ASN A 120 15.94 8.24 -4.41
C ASN A 120 14.43 7.99 -4.57
N GLY A 121 13.68 9.03 -4.92
CA GLY A 121 12.22 9.01 -5.07
C GLY A 121 11.41 9.05 -3.78
N VAL A 122 12.03 8.99 -2.60
CA VAL A 122 11.31 9.00 -1.31
C VAL A 122 10.74 10.38 -1.04
N VAL A 123 9.47 10.40 -0.66
CA VAL A 123 8.70 11.59 -0.29
C VAL A 123 8.15 11.40 1.12
N GLU A 124 8.29 12.44 1.95
CA GLU A 124 7.56 12.56 3.20
C GLU A 124 6.23 13.27 2.93
N ALA A 125 5.13 12.58 3.20
CA ALA A 125 3.77 13.08 3.16
C ALA A 125 3.16 13.05 4.56
N ARG A 126 1.93 13.54 4.69
CA ARG A 126 1.14 13.49 5.92
C ARG A 126 -0.10 12.64 5.70
N LEU A 127 -0.62 12.04 6.77
CA LEU A 127 -1.86 11.26 6.69
C LEU A 127 -3.05 12.08 6.16
N GLU A 128 -3.08 13.39 6.43
CA GLU A 128 -4.10 14.31 5.89
C GLU A 128 -4.06 14.45 4.36
N ASP A 129 -2.93 14.21 3.71
CA ASP A 129 -2.80 14.25 2.24
C ASP A 129 -3.61 13.13 1.57
N PHE A 130 -3.89 12.06 2.34
CA PHE A 130 -4.72 10.94 1.92
C PHE A 130 -6.12 10.99 2.55
N ALA A 131 -6.56 12.11 3.13
CA ALA A 131 -7.83 12.19 3.86
C ALA A 131 -9.06 11.87 2.98
N ASP A 132 -9.04 12.30 1.71
CA ASP A 132 -10.21 12.18 0.84
C ASP A 132 -10.55 10.73 0.50
N ARG A 133 -11.66 10.26 1.08
CA ARG A 133 -12.23 8.95 0.83
C ARG A 133 -12.66 8.74 -0.64
N LYS A 134 -13.07 9.79 -1.34
CA LYS A 134 -13.48 9.66 -2.75
C LYS A 134 -12.25 9.41 -3.64
N ALA A 135 -11.13 10.04 -3.32
CA ALA A 135 -9.85 9.77 -3.95
C ALA A 135 -9.31 8.37 -3.58
N TYR A 136 -9.36 7.99 -2.29
CA TYR A 136 -8.87 6.72 -1.77
C TYR A 136 -9.95 5.95 -0.99
N PRO A 137 -10.91 5.32 -1.70
CA PRO A 137 -12.03 4.61 -1.08
C PRO A 137 -11.61 3.34 -0.35
N ASN A 138 -10.60 2.64 -0.89
CA ASN A 138 -10.03 1.45 -0.28
C ASN A 138 -8.86 1.87 0.62
N ILE A 139 -8.87 1.40 1.86
CA ILE A 139 -7.81 1.66 2.84
C ILE A 139 -7.52 0.39 3.66
N ALA A 140 -6.26 0.15 3.98
CA ALA A 140 -5.87 -0.82 5.01
C ALA A 140 -4.68 -0.30 5.81
N LEU A 141 -4.67 -0.61 7.10
CA LEU A 141 -3.60 -0.30 8.03
C LEU A 141 -3.04 -1.61 8.58
N ILE A 142 -1.80 -1.93 8.21
CA ILE A 142 -1.08 -3.12 8.65
C ILE A 142 -0.10 -2.71 9.74
N ARG A 143 -0.09 -3.40 10.86
CA ARG A 143 0.87 -3.22 11.96
C ARG A 143 2.07 -4.11 11.72
N LEU A 144 3.26 -3.52 11.82
CA LEU A 144 4.53 -4.21 11.64
C LEU A 144 5.17 -4.50 13.00
N PRO A 145 5.74 -5.70 13.19
CA PRO A 145 6.55 -6.03 14.36
C PRO A 145 7.98 -5.49 14.19
N VAL A 146 8.11 -4.20 13.84
CA VAL A 146 9.41 -3.56 13.56
C VAL A 146 9.47 -2.23 14.30
N ALA A 147 10.60 -1.95 14.94
CA ALA A 147 10.76 -0.76 15.76
C ALA A 147 10.84 0.51 14.89
N GLN A 148 10.27 1.62 15.41
CA GLN A 148 10.31 2.91 14.74
C GLN A 148 11.75 3.36 14.38
N SER A 149 12.72 3.12 15.27
CA SER A 149 14.12 3.52 15.06
C SER A 149 14.76 2.79 13.89
N GLU A 150 14.47 1.50 13.74
CA GLU A 150 14.99 0.66 12.66
C GLU A 150 14.43 1.12 11.31
N LEU A 151 13.11 1.32 11.24
CA LEU A 151 12.46 1.83 10.04
C LEU A 151 13.02 3.20 9.63
N ARG A 152 13.22 4.12 10.58
CA ARG A 152 13.80 5.44 10.26
C ARG A 152 15.23 5.35 9.74
N ALA A 153 16.05 4.47 10.31
CA ALA A 153 17.41 4.23 9.83
C ALA A 153 17.41 3.62 8.42
N ALA A 154 16.53 2.65 8.17
CA ALA A 154 16.38 2.00 6.87
C ALA A 154 15.84 2.96 5.79
N ILE A 155 14.85 3.81 6.10
CA ILE A 155 14.36 4.87 5.20
C ILE A 155 15.52 5.80 4.81
N LYS A 156 16.30 6.26 5.80
CA LYS A 156 17.44 7.14 5.55
C LYS A 156 18.46 6.46 4.63
N THR A 157 18.75 5.18 4.86
CA THR A 157 19.69 4.41 4.03
C THR A 157 19.19 4.30 2.59
N PHE A 158 17.94 3.85 2.39
CA PHE A 158 17.33 3.75 1.05
C PHE A 158 17.31 5.08 0.29
N SER A 159 17.07 6.19 1.01
CA SER A 159 17.01 7.52 0.39
C SER A 159 18.36 7.96 -0.20
N HIS A 160 19.48 7.44 0.30
CA HIS A 160 20.83 7.79 -0.15
C HIS A 160 21.52 6.68 -0.96
N ASP A 161 21.01 5.45 -0.91
CA ASP A 161 21.53 4.30 -1.65
C ASP A 161 20.70 3.98 -2.89
N ARG A 162 21.19 4.43 -4.05
CA ARG A 162 20.62 4.08 -5.37
C ARG A 162 21.24 2.82 -5.98
N GLY A 163 22.28 2.27 -5.37
CA GLY A 163 23.05 1.16 -5.94
C GLY A 163 22.29 -0.16 -5.95
N LEU A 164 21.44 -0.38 -4.94
CA LEU A 164 20.64 -1.60 -4.84
C LEU A 164 19.28 -1.48 -5.54
N ILE A 165 18.59 -0.36 -5.33
CA ILE A 165 17.30 -0.05 -5.95
C ILE A 165 17.29 1.43 -6.35
N ASP A 166 17.22 1.68 -7.65
CA ASP A 166 16.96 3.01 -8.19
C ASP A 166 15.45 3.23 -8.27
N ALA A 167 14.85 3.86 -7.25
CA ALA A 167 13.41 4.03 -7.20
C ALA A 167 12.91 5.04 -8.25
N LEU A 168 13.76 5.96 -8.70
CA LEU A 168 13.41 6.90 -9.78
C LEU A 168 13.25 6.18 -11.12
N ASP A 169 14.09 5.20 -11.40
CA ASP A 169 13.94 4.33 -12.59
C ASP A 169 12.60 3.56 -12.56
N LEU A 170 12.23 3.03 -11.38
CA LEU A 170 10.91 2.42 -11.18
C LEU A 170 9.78 3.43 -11.44
N VAL A 171 9.88 4.64 -10.90
CA VAL A 171 8.87 5.69 -11.08
C VAL A 171 8.69 6.02 -12.57
N VAL A 172 9.76 6.25 -13.31
CA VAL A 172 9.70 6.57 -14.75
C VAL A 172 9.08 5.41 -15.54
N THR A 173 9.48 4.17 -15.24
CA THR A 173 8.93 2.97 -15.88
C THR A 173 7.42 2.85 -15.64
N TRP A 174 6.97 3.05 -14.40
CA TRP A 174 5.56 2.99 -14.04
C TRP A 174 4.75 4.18 -14.57
N LEU A 175 5.35 5.35 -14.70
CA LEU A 175 4.74 6.51 -15.37
C LEU A 175 4.50 6.22 -16.85
N ALA A 176 5.49 5.67 -17.56
CA ALA A 176 5.34 5.32 -18.97
C ALA A 176 4.19 4.33 -19.21
N PHE A 177 4.11 3.27 -18.39
CA PHE A 177 2.99 2.33 -18.41
C PHE A 177 1.66 3.00 -18.07
N SER A 178 1.61 3.79 -17.00
CA SER A 178 0.39 4.44 -16.51
C SER A 178 -0.14 5.50 -17.49
N TRP A 179 0.72 6.15 -18.25
CA TRP A 179 0.31 7.08 -19.31
C TRP A 179 0.02 6.38 -20.63
N GLY A 180 0.44 5.12 -20.80
CA GLY A 180 0.27 4.39 -22.06
C GLY A 180 1.17 4.90 -23.17
N VAL A 181 2.30 5.51 -22.80
CA VAL A 181 3.30 5.99 -23.76
C VAL A 181 3.91 4.79 -24.46
N GLY A 182 3.96 4.83 -25.80
CA GLY A 182 4.68 3.84 -26.61
C GLY A 182 4.20 2.39 -26.45
N ALA A 183 2.94 2.17 -26.03
CA ALA A 183 2.42 0.84 -25.70
C ALA A 183 3.28 0.09 -24.65
N SER A 184 3.84 0.81 -23.69
CA SER A 184 4.64 0.24 -22.60
C SER A 184 3.92 -0.97 -21.96
N PRO A 185 4.58 -2.14 -21.84
CA PRO A 185 3.97 -3.33 -21.27
C PRO A 185 3.77 -3.18 -19.76
N ASN A 186 3.00 -4.11 -19.17
CA ASN A 186 2.83 -4.19 -17.71
C ASN A 186 4.18 -4.44 -17.02
N PRO A 187 4.72 -3.49 -16.21
CA PRO A 187 6.04 -3.62 -15.59
C PRO A 187 6.18 -4.87 -14.69
N LEU A 188 5.09 -5.31 -14.04
CA LEU A 188 5.12 -6.49 -13.18
C LEU A 188 5.41 -7.79 -13.95
N LEU A 189 5.07 -7.87 -15.23
CA LEU A 189 5.40 -9.02 -16.07
C LEU A 189 6.91 -9.10 -16.38
N HIS A 190 7.62 -8.00 -16.17
CA HIS A 190 9.06 -7.85 -16.34
C HIS A 190 9.79 -7.71 -15.00
N GLU A 191 9.17 -8.16 -13.90
CA GLU A 191 9.77 -8.16 -12.56
C GLU A 191 10.08 -6.76 -12.01
N VAL A 192 9.46 -5.72 -12.58
CA VAL A 192 9.53 -4.33 -12.12
C VAL A 192 8.35 -4.04 -11.19
N GLY A 193 8.62 -4.03 -9.90
CA GLY A 193 7.65 -3.79 -8.84
C GLY A 193 7.16 -2.35 -8.77
N VAL A 194 6.01 -2.14 -8.13
CA VAL A 194 5.43 -0.80 -7.93
C VAL A 194 6.33 0.00 -6.98
N PRO A 195 6.72 1.25 -7.29
CA PRO A 195 7.78 1.95 -6.55
C PRO A 195 7.53 2.04 -5.05
N SER A 196 6.30 2.35 -4.64
CA SER A 196 5.92 2.45 -3.23
C SER A 196 5.97 1.11 -2.49
N ALA A 197 5.63 0.00 -3.15
CA ALA A 197 5.72 -1.33 -2.56
C ALA A 197 7.15 -1.84 -2.51
N VAL A 198 7.96 -1.61 -3.56
CA VAL A 198 9.39 -1.94 -3.57
C VAL A 198 10.12 -1.20 -2.46
N PHE A 199 9.82 0.09 -2.27
CA PHE A 199 10.31 0.88 -1.14
C PHE A 199 9.93 0.26 0.21
N ALA A 200 8.65 -0.03 0.42
CA ALA A 200 8.17 -0.62 1.68
C ALA A 200 8.83 -1.99 1.96
N GLU A 201 8.86 -2.87 0.97
CA GLU A 201 9.51 -4.18 1.05
C GLU A 201 10.98 -4.06 1.44
N HIS A 202 11.70 -3.17 0.78
CA HIS A 202 13.13 -3.03 1.01
C HIS A 202 13.43 -2.43 2.39
N VAL A 203 12.70 -1.39 2.80
CA VAL A 203 12.90 -0.74 4.11
C VAL A 203 12.55 -1.68 5.25
N VAL A 204 11.43 -2.40 5.15
CA VAL A 204 11.00 -3.34 6.19
C VAL A 204 11.91 -4.58 6.21
N GLY A 205 12.31 -5.09 5.03
CA GLY A 205 13.28 -6.18 4.89
C GLY A 205 14.65 -5.85 5.49
N SER A 206 15.14 -4.63 5.26
CA SER A 206 16.39 -4.13 5.87
C SER A 206 16.29 -3.93 7.38
N SER A 207 15.07 -3.90 7.91
CA SER A 207 14.78 -3.85 9.35
C SER A 207 14.50 -5.25 9.93
N GLY A 208 14.81 -6.33 9.19
CA GLY A 208 14.73 -7.71 9.67
C GLY A 208 13.37 -8.38 9.46
N PHE A 209 12.44 -7.78 8.71
CA PHE A 209 11.12 -8.37 8.45
C PHE A 209 10.79 -8.42 6.95
N GLU A 210 10.55 -9.61 6.41
CA GLU A 210 10.16 -9.79 4.99
C GLU A 210 8.65 -9.61 4.84
N LEU A 211 8.18 -8.74 3.94
CA LEU A 211 6.73 -8.50 3.74
C LEU A 211 6.13 -9.49 2.73
N THR A 212 6.90 -9.86 1.70
CA THR A 212 6.46 -10.80 0.66
C THR A 212 7.43 -11.98 0.52
N PRO A 213 7.34 -13.00 1.40
CA PRO A 213 8.25 -14.13 1.38
C PRO A 213 8.34 -14.82 0.03
N GLY A 214 9.57 -14.99 -0.47
CA GLY A 214 9.83 -15.67 -1.74
C GLY A 214 9.60 -14.83 -3.00
N LEU A 215 9.31 -13.54 -2.85
CA LEU A 215 9.31 -12.58 -3.94
C LEU A 215 10.57 -11.71 -3.88
N ALA A 216 11.25 -11.52 -5.01
CA ALA A 216 12.35 -10.58 -5.07
C ALA A 216 11.85 -9.16 -4.72
N SER A 217 12.55 -8.45 -3.82
CA SER A 217 12.07 -7.15 -3.31
C SER A 217 11.81 -6.13 -4.42
N ARG A 218 12.58 -6.19 -5.52
CA ARG A 218 12.44 -5.33 -6.70
C ARG A 218 11.13 -5.56 -7.47
N SER A 219 10.47 -6.69 -7.29
CA SER A 219 9.22 -7.05 -7.98
C SER A 219 7.98 -6.88 -7.11
N SER A 220 8.10 -6.33 -5.89
CA SER A 220 6.98 -6.20 -4.96
C SER A 220 5.87 -5.27 -5.48
N CYS A 221 4.63 -5.54 -5.07
CA CYS A 221 3.46 -4.71 -5.39
C CYS A 221 2.49 -4.65 -4.20
N PRO A 222 1.65 -3.58 -4.11
CA PRO A 222 0.71 -3.41 -3.00
C PRO A 222 -0.19 -4.63 -2.75
N GLU A 223 -0.67 -5.26 -3.82
CA GLU A 223 -1.50 -6.46 -3.74
C GLU A 223 -0.70 -7.68 -3.26
N ALA A 224 0.55 -7.86 -3.67
CA ALA A 224 1.39 -8.95 -3.16
C ALA A 224 1.62 -8.81 -1.65
N ILE A 225 1.94 -7.60 -1.16
CA ILE A 225 2.09 -7.31 0.28
C ILE A 225 0.80 -7.69 1.03
N TRP A 226 -0.36 -7.29 0.50
CA TRP A 226 -1.65 -7.63 1.09
C TRP A 226 -1.92 -9.14 1.13
N GLN A 227 -1.68 -9.84 0.02
CA GLN A 227 -1.91 -11.28 -0.08
C GLN A 227 -0.97 -12.05 0.87
N SER A 228 0.30 -11.65 0.97
CA SER A 228 1.26 -12.24 1.90
C SER A 228 0.86 -12.01 3.34
N ALA A 229 0.53 -10.77 3.71
CA ALA A 229 0.11 -10.44 5.08
C ALA A 229 -1.13 -11.25 5.52
N ARG A 230 -2.06 -11.51 4.60
CA ARG A 230 -3.29 -12.26 4.90
C ARG A 230 -3.14 -13.77 4.83
N TYR A 231 -2.33 -14.32 3.95
CA TYR A 231 -2.36 -15.76 3.66
C TYR A 231 -1.05 -16.48 4.00
N TRP A 232 0.05 -15.75 4.17
CA TRP A 232 1.37 -16.27 4.51
C TRP A 232 1.76 -15.97 5.97
N TYR A 233 0.82 -15.55 6.80
CA TYR A 233 1.03 -15.23 8.22
C TYR A 233 1.72 -16.35 9.02
N LYS A 234 1.54 -17.63 8.63
CA LYS A 234 2.23 -18.76 9.27
C LYS A 234 3.75 -18.69 9.14
N PHE A 235 4.25 -18.14 8.03
CA PHE A 235 5.67 -17.89 7.83
C PHE A 235 6.17 -16.81 8.80
N HIS A 236 5.43 -15.70 8.91
CA HIS A 236 5.77 -14.61 9.81
C HIS A 236 5.73 -15.01 11.29
N THR A 237 4.79 -15.89 11.68
CA THR A 237 4.71 -16.41 13.06
C THR A 237 5.87 -17.32 13.46
N GLN A 238 6.58 -17.91 12.49
CA GLN A 238 7.76 -18.72 12.76
C GLN A 238 9.04 -17.87 12.78
N ALA A 239 9.03 -16.72 12.10
CA ALA A 239 10.17 -15.83 12.00
C ALA A 239 10.31 -14.88 13.21
N THR A 240 9.23 -14.54 13.92
CA THR A 240 9.31 -13.70 15.11
C THR A 240 9.47 -14.54 16.38
N GLU A 241 10.69 -14.58 16.94
CA GLU A 241 10.97 -15.20 18.26
C GLU A 241 10.15 -14.57 19.41
N GLN A 242 9.60 -13.38 19.18
CA GLN A 242 8.85 -12.56 20.16
C GLN A 242 7.33 -12.64 19.99
N GLY A 243 6.80 -13.41 19.03
CA GLY A 243 5.36 -13.66 18.90
C GLY A 243 4.50 -12.49 18.41
N GLU A 244 5.07 -11.32 18.11
CA GLU A 244 4.32 -10.25 17.44
C GLU A 244 4.04 -10.64 15.98
N ARG A 245 2.75 -10.66 15.65
CA ARG A 245 2.23 -11.06 14.33
C ARG A 245 1.85 -9.83 13.53
N LEU A 246 1.94 -9.94 12.21
CA LEU A 246 1.23 -9.00 11.35
C LEU A 246 -0.25 -9.06 11.68
N SER A 247 -0.80 -7.91 11.98
CA SER A 247 -2.22 -7.68 12.18
C SER A 247 -2.63 -6.44 11.42
N GLY A 248 -3.92 -6.26 11.20
CA GLY A 248 -4.35 -5.08 10.46
C GLY A 248 -5.84 -4.93 10.40
N THR A 249 -6.24 -3.74 9.95
CA THR A 249 -7.62 -3.44 9.65
C THR A 249 -7.76 -2.92 8.24
N TRP A 250 -8.93 -3.11 7.65
CA TRP A 250 -9.16 -2.73 6.27
C TRP A 250 -10.62 -2.34 6.01
N ASN A 251 -10.84 -1.55 4.97
CA ASN A 251 -12.15 -1.22 4.44
C ASN A 251 -12.08 -1.14 2.91
N LEU A 252 -12.98 -1.85 2.23
CA LEU A 252 -13.10 -1.83 0.77
C LEU A 252 -14.45 -1.24 0.39
N GLU A 253 -14.43 -0.08 -0.26
CA GLU A 253 -15.63 0.57 -0.79
C GLU A 253 -15.70 0.53 -2.31
N HIS A 254 -14.58 0.24 -2.99
CA HIS A 254 -14.50 0.20 -4.44
C HIS A 254 -13.93 -1.14 -4.95
N TYR A 255 -14.84 -2.01 -5.34
CA TYR A 255 -14.54 -3.26 -6.06
C TYR A 255 -14.55 -3.00 -7.57
N MET A 256 -13.50 -3.41 -8.27
CA MET A 256 -13.43 -3.28 -9.74
C MET A 256 -13.98 -4.50 -10.49
N ASP A 257 -14.69 -5.39 -9.79
CA ASP A 257 -15.27 -6.61 -10.37
C ASP A 257 -16.36 -6.32 -11.44
N GLY A 258 -16.84 -5.07 -11.54
CA GLY A 258 -17.89 -4.65 -12.49
C GLY A 258 -17.43 -3.85 -13.72
N VAL A 259 -16.18 -3.34 -13.77
CA VAL A 259 -15.75 -2.39 -14.81
C VAL A 259 -15.36 -3.07 -16.13
N LEU A 260 -15.15 -4.39 -16.13
CA LEU A 260 -14.79 -5.17 -17.33
C LEU A 260 -15.96 -5.89 -18.01
N ARG A 261 -17.21 -5.66 -17.59
CA ARG A 261 -18.36 -6.03 -18.42
C ARG A 261 -18.54 -4.99 -19.52
N VAL A 262 -17.71 -5.10 -20.56
CA VAL A 262 -17.99 -4.49 -21.85
C VAL A 262 -19.41 -4.91 -22.25
N ALA A 263 -20.26 -3.93 -22.52
CA ALA A 263 -21.59 -4.18 -23.06
C ALA A 263 -21.44 -5.04 -24.33
N PRO A 264 -22.09 -6.20 -24.44
CA PRO A 264 -22.09 -6.94 -25.69
C PRO A 264 -22.90 -6.13 -26.70
N GLY A 265 -22.21 -5.61 -27.73
CA GLY A 265 -22.76 -5.31 -29.05
C GLY A 265 -23.86 -4.25 -29.14
N SER A 266 -23.48 -3.08 -29.65
CA SER A 266 -24.24 -2.43 -30.72
C SER A 266 -24.23 -3.31 -31.97
#